data_AF-A0A847AN25-F1
#
_entry.id   AF-A0A847AN25-F1
#
_cell.length_a   1.000
_cell.length_b   1.000
_cell.length_c   1.000
_cell.angle_alpha   90.00
_cell.angle_beta   90.00
_cell.angle_gamma   90.00
#
_symmetry.space_group_name_H-M   'P 1'
#
loop_
_entity.id
_entity.type
_entity.pdbx_description
1 polymer ?
#
loop_
_entity_poly.entity_id
_entity_poly.type
_entity_poly.pdbx_seq_one_letter_code
_entity_poly.pdbx_strand_id
1 'polypeptide(L)'
;WTAALYLDFEHPAGQSLKQVATKAVMFHGRFWEKGERPIDMGLYVEYILPRKSHKAGEELEIKWILEKDFGFNSFVLNPTFEKITSGPGVGKGIELALNGGWYFRKSMKYQPGIELYSKWGELRDLSPLKESKTYIFPAIDIIFGTQGNITWHTGAGFGLTNPADNFVFKSILSIGFF
;
A
#
# COMPACT_ATOMS: atom_id res chain seq x y z
N TRP A 1 -12.75 11.76 -7.51
CA TRP A 1 -11.88 10.83 -8.26
C TRP A 1 -10.61 11.57 -8.60
N THR A 2 -9.47 10.89 -8.54
CA THR A 2 -8.15 11.50 -8.81
C THR A 2 -7.37 10.62 -9.78
N ALA A 3 -6.67 11.25 -10.72
CA ALA A 3 -5.65 10.62 -11.54
C ALA A 3 -4.28 11.19 -11.12
N ALA A 4 -3.24 10.36 -11.12
CA ALA A 4 -1.91 10.76 -10.69
C ALA A 4 -0.82 9.99 -11.44
N LEU A 5 0.38 10.58 -11.48
CA LEU A 5 1.57 9.97 -12.05
C LEU A 5 2.67 9.94 -10.99
N TYR A 6 3.25 8.76 -10.75
CA TYR A 6 4.35 8.56 -9.82
C TYR A 6 5.60 8.04 -10.53
N LEU A 7 6.76 8.39 -9.98
CA LEU A 7 8.06 7.93 -10.43
C LEU A 7 8.74 7.20 -9.27
N ASP A 8 9.08 5.93 -9.48
CA ASP A 8 9.75 5.11 -8.48
C ASP A 8 11.27 5.14 -8.70
N PHE A 9 12.01 5.32 -7.62
CA PHE A 9 13.48 5.32 -7.62
C PHE A 9 14.03 4.36 -6.58
N GLU A 10 15.19 3.78 -6.87
CA GLU A 10 15.92 2.88 -5.98
C GLU A 10 17.39 3.29 -5.89
N HIS A 11 17.99 3.15 -4.70
CA HIS A 11 19.41 3.35 -4.46
C HIS A 11 20.01 2.16 -3.72
N PRO A 12 20.40 1.09 -4.44
CA PRO A 12 21.04 -0.07 -3.83
C PRO A 12 22.40 0.30 -3.23
N ALA A 13 22.82 -0.40 -2.17
CA ALA A 13 24.13 -0.19 -1.55
C ALA A 13 25.27 -0.31 -2.58
N GLY A 14 26.11 0.72 -2.65
CA GLY A 14 27.24 0.78 -3.59
C GLY A 14 26.87 1.08 -5.05
N GLN A 15 25.62 1.45 -5.35
CA GLN A 15 25.17 1.84 -6.70
C GLN A 15 24.65 3.28 -6.73
N SER A 16 24.49 3.85 -7.93
CA SER A 16 23.83 5.15 -8.10
C SER A 16 22.30 5.05 -7.97
N LEU A 17 21.65 6.18 -7.65
CA LEU A 17 20.18 6.31 -7.68
C LEU A 17 19.68 6.06 -9.11
N LYS A 18 18.67 5.20 -9.26
CA LYS A 18 18.08 4.86 -10.56
C LYS A 18 16.57 4.94 -10.49
N GLN A 19 15.95 5.50 -11.52
CA GLN A 19 14.49 5.37 -11.70
C GLN A 19 14.18 3.95 -12.17
N VAL A 20 13.24 3.28 -11.53
CA VAL A 20 12.92 1.86 -11.78
C VAL A 20 11.55 1.65 -12.42
N ALA A 21 10.58 2.54 -12.14
CA ALA A 21 9.25 2.45 -12.72
C ALA A 21 8.58 3.82 -12.85
N THR A 22 7.54 3.86 -13.68
CA THR A 22 6.52 4.92 -13.71
C THR A 22 5.18 4.28 -13.40
N LYS A 23 4.37 4.93 -12.56
CA LYS A 23 3.03 4.44 -12.20
C LYS A 23 1.98 5.46 -12.58
N ALA A 24 0.97 5.02 -13.30
CA ALA A 24 -0.19 5.81 -13.65
C ALA A 24 -1.38 5.36 -12.80
N VAL A 25 -1.77 6.19 -11.82
CA VAL A 25 -3.01 5.98 -11.08
C VAL A 25 -4.15 6.49 -11.93
N MET A 26 -4.94 5.53 -12.42
CA MET A 26 -6.07 5.76 -13.30
C MET A 26 -7.32 6.13 -12.48
N PHE A 27 -7.45 5.58 -11.28
CA PHE A 27 -8.56 5.88 -10.40
C PHE A 27 -8.13 5.81 -8.94
N HIS A 28 -8.49 6.84 -8.16
CA HIS A 28 -8.51 6.78 -6.71
C HIS A 28 -9.73 7.55 -6.21
N GLY A 29 -10.61 6.86 -5.48
CA GLY A 29 -11.84 7.48 -4.98
C GLY A 29 -12.64 6.60 -4.03
N ARG A 30 -13.51 7.25 -3.25
CA ARG A 30 -14.53 6.61 -2.42
C ARG A 30 -15.84 6.52 -3.20
N PHE A 31 -16.63 5.50 -2.93
CA PHE A 31 -17.95 5.33 -3.52
C PHE A 31 -19.04 6.15 -2.82
N TRP A 32 -18.87 6.44 -1.53
CA TRP A 32 -19.77 7.23 -0.70
C TRP A 32 -19.00 8.20 0.20
N GLU A 33 -19.73 9.15 0.78
CA GLU A 33 -19.19 9.98 1.83
C GLU A 33 -18.89 9.17 3.08
N LYS A 34 -17.88 9.61 3.84
CA LYS A 34 -17.42 8.90 5.03
C LYS A 34 -18.55 8.79 6.07
N GLY A 35 -18.83 7.58 6.52
CA GLY A 35 -19.86 7.26 7.51
C GLY A 35 -21.27 7.06 6.95
N GLU A 36 -21.49 7.24 5.64
CA GLU A 36 -22.81 7.04 5.01
C GLU A 36 -23.24 5.56 5.02
N ARG A 37 -22.26 4.65 4.96
CA ARG A 37 -22.48 3.20 4.90
C ARG A 37 -21.88 2.51 6.13
N PRO A 38 -22.28 1.25 6.43
CA PRO A 38 -21.66 0.48 7.50
C PRO A 38 -20.15 0.35 7.36
N ILE A 39 -19.63 0.35 6.14
CA ILE A 39 -18.20 0.34 5.79
C ILE A 39 -17.98 1.40 4.71
N ASP A 40 -16.96 2.24 4.90
CA ASP A 40 -16.53 3.20 3.89
C ASP A 40 -15.72 2.47 2.83
N MET A 41 -16.22 2.46 1.60
CA MET A 41 -15.60 1.72 0.51
C MET A 41 -15.02 2.66 -0.55
N GLY A 42 -13.82 2.33 -1.00
CA GLY A 42 -13.15 2.98 -2.11
C GLY A 42 -12.43 2.00 -3.01
N LEU A 43 -11.96 2.53 -4.13
CA LEU A 43 -11.23 1.79 -5.14
C LEU A 43 -10.01 2.60 -5.57
N TYR A 44 -8.91 1.88 -5.77
CA TYR A 44 -7.66 2.38 -6.33
C TYR A 44 -7.26 1.49 -7.50
N VAL A 45 -6.98 2.09 -8.65
CA VAL A 45 -6.54 1.39 -9.86
C VAL A 45 -5.28 2.06 -10.37
N GLU A 46 -4.21 1.29 -10.48
CA GLU A 46 -2.90 1.73 -10.92
C GLU A 46 -2.36 0.84 -12.04
N TYR A 47 -1.73 1.45 -13.02
CA TYR A 47 -0.96 0.78 -14.07
C TYR A 47 0.52 1.08 -13.89
N ILE A 48 1.34 0.04 -13.77
CA ILE A 48 2.77 0.14 -13.51
C ILE A 48 3.55 -0.18 -14.78
N LEU A 49 4.38 0.78 -15.20
CA LEU A 49 5.26 0.73 -16.36
C LEU A 49 6.72 0.66 -15.88
N PRO A 50 7.26 -0.55 -15.64
CA PRO A 50 8.64 -0.68 -15.20
C PRO A 50 9.62 -0.41 -16.33
N ARG A 51 10.83 0.07 -15.98
CA ARG A 51 11.93 0.09 -16.94
C ARG A 51 12.34 -1.36 -17.25
N LYS A 52 12.55 -1.67 -18.54
CA LYS A 52 12.92 -3.02 -19.02
C LYS A 52 14.14 -3.63 -18.33
N SER A 53 15.06 -2.79 -17.84
CA SER A 53 16.25 -3.21 -17.10
C SER A 53 15.98 -3.68 -15.66
N HIS A 54 14.78 -3.45 -15.12
CA HIS A 54 14.40 -3.73 -13.73
C HIS A 54 13.33 -4.82 -13.65
N LYS A 55 12.25 -4.71 -14.45
CA LYS A 55 11.26 -5.76 -14.63
C LYS A 55 10.86 -5.84 -16.11
N ALA A 56 10.51 -7.04 -16.56
CA ALA A 56 10.24 -7.33 -17.96
C ALA A 56 8.76 -7.20 -18.37
N GLY A 57 7.86 -6.84 -17.45
CA GLY A 57 6.41 -6.83 -17.71
C GLY A 57 5.69 -5.74 -16.94
N GLU A 58 4.66 -5.19 -17.57
CA GLU A 58 3.74 -4.20 -17.00
C GLU A 58 2.75 -4.87 -16.05
N GLU A 59 2.24 -4.12 -15.09
CA GLU A 59 1.37 -4.64 -14.03
C GLU A 59 0.13 -3.74 -13.86
N LEU A 60 -1.04 -4.36 -13.72
CA LEU A 60 -2.28 -3.71 -13.31
C LEU A 60 -2.55 -4.06 -11.84
N GLU A 61 -2.68 -3.04 -11.00
CA GLU A 61 -3.04 -3.18 -9.58
C GLU A 61 -4.46 -2.62 -9.36
N ILE A 62 -5.32 -3.43 -8.73
CA ILE A 62 -6.64 -3.03 -8.27
C ILE A 62 -6.70 -3.25 -6.76
N LYS A 63 -6.84 -2.16 -6.01
CA LYS A 63 -6.90 -2.17 -4.55
C LYS A 63 -8.26 -1.68 -4.09
N TRP A 64 -8.95 -2.54 -3.35
CA TRP A 64 -10.13 -2.15 -2.60
C TRP A 64 -9.69 -1.46 -1.33
N ILE A 65 -10.45 -0.46 -0.90
CA ILE A 65 -10.19 0.26 0.35
C ILE A 65 -11.45 0.12 1.19
N LEU A 66 -11.36 -0.56 2.32
CA LEU A 66 -12.45 -0.77 3.26
C LEU A 66 -12.07 -0.12 4.59
N GLU A 67 -12.80 0.91 5.02
CA GLU A 67 -12.52 1.63 6.25
C GLU A 67 -13.73 1.61 7.19
N LYS A 68 -13.47 1.58 8.49
CA LYS A 68 -14.49 1.77 9.52
C LYS A 68 -13.93 2.42 10.77
N ASP A 69 -14.62 3.46 11.23
CA ASP A 69 -14.34 4.12 12.49
C ASP A 69 -15.31 3.67 13.61
N PHE A 70 -14.74 3.40 14.79
CA PHE A 70 -15.42 3.16 16.05
C PHE A 70 -14.85 4.10 17.12
N GLY A 71 -15.46 5.28 17.25
CA GLY A 71 -14.93 6.34 18.11
C GLY A 71 -13.55 6.77 17.64
N PHE A 72 -12.53 6.66 18.50
CA PHE A 72 -11.14 6.97 18.16
C PHE A 72 -10.39 5.82 17.48
N ASN A 73 -11.03 4.70 17.18
CA ASN A 73 -10.38 3.56 16.54
C ASN A 73 -10.78 3.51 15.07
N SER A 74 -9.80 3.57 14.17
CA SER A 74 -10.00 3.36 12.74
C SER A 74 -9.44 2.02 12.34
N PHE A 75 -10.21 1.25 11.58
CA PHE A 75 -9.80 0.00 10.96
C PHE A 75 -9.80 0.16 9.45
N VAL A 76 -8.74 -0.34 8.81
CA VAL A 76 -8.56 -0.30 7.36
C VAL A 76 -8.22 -1.70 6.88
N LEU A 77 -8.83 -2.13 5.78
CA LEU A 77 -8.50 -3.36 5.07
C LEU A 77 -8.44 -3.07 3.57
N ASN A 78 -7.31 -3.41 2.97
CA ASN A 78 -6.99 -3.16 1.58
C ASN A 78 -6.61 -4.47 0.86
N PRO A 79 -7.60 -5.26 0.39
CA PRO A 79 -7.35 -6.33 -0.56
C PRO A 79 -6.85 -5.76 -1.88
N THR A 80 -5.69 -6.21 -2.32
CA THR A 80 -5.04 -5.79 -3.56
C THR A 80 -4.92 -6.97 -4.51
N PHE A 81 -5.31 -6.76 -5.77
CA PHE A 81 -5.20 -7.72 -6.86
C PHE A 81 -4.22 -7.19 -7.90
N GLU A 82 -3.19 -7.99 -8.19
CA GLU A 82 -2.13 -7.64 -9.14
C GLU A 82 -2.16 -8.60 -10.33
N LYS A 83 -2.10 -8.08 -11.56
CA LYS A 83 -2.00 -8.88 -12.78
C LYS A 83 -0.88 -8.36 -13.66
N ILE A 84 0.04 -9.25 -14.03
CA ILE A 84 1.04 -8.96 -15.07
C ILE A 84 0.33 -8.94 -16.42
N THR A 85 0.43 -7.81 -17.13
CA THR A 85 -0.25 -7.57 -18.41
C THR A 85 0.67 -7.71 -19.62
N SER A 86 1.99 -7.70 -19.43
CA SER A 86 2.95 -7.85 -20.53
C SER A 86 4.22 -8.61 -20.12
N GLY A 87 5.05 -8.98 -21.11
CA GLY A 87 6.32 -9.66 -20.87
C GLY A 87 6.22 -11.15 -20.51
N PRO A 88 7.31 -11.76 -20.05
CA PRO A 88 7.38 -13.20 -19.79
C PRO A 88 6.41 -13.71 -18.70
N GLY A 89 5.94 -12.82 -17.83
CA GLY A 89 5.05 -13.15 -16.71
C GLY A 89 3.57 -13.13 -17.03
N VAL A 90 3.14 -12.79 -18.25
CA VAL A 90 1.71 -12.60 -18.60
C VAL A 90 0.84 -13.85 -18.34
N GLY A 91 1.46 -15.03 -18.41
CA GLY A 91 0.80 -16.32 -18.14
C GLY A 91 0.50 -16.60 -16.67
N LYS A 92 1.12 -15.86 -15.74
CA LYS A 92 0.85 -16.00 -14.29
C LYS A 92 -0.57 -15.58 -13.94
N GLY A 93 -1.11 -16.11 -12.86
CA GLY A 93 -2.42 -15.75 -12.35
C GLY A 93 -2.53 -14.31 -11.85
N ILE A 94 -3.66 -14.01 -11.20
CA ILE A 94 -3.85 -12.77 -10.45
C ILE A 94 -3.26 -13.02 -9.06
N GLU A 95 -2.34 -12.18 -8.62
CA GLU A 95 -1.79 -12.24 -7.26
C GLU A 95 -2.68 -11.47 -6.29
N LEU A 96 -2.82 -11.99 -5.06
CA LEU A 96 -3.56 -11.36 -3.97
C LEU A 96 -2.60 -10.92 -2.88
N ALA A 97 -2.77 -9.67 -2.45
CA ALA A 97 -2.23 -9.16 -1.19
C ALA A 97 -3.37 -8.68 -0.29
N LEU A 98 -3.20 -8.87 1.02
CA LEU A 98 -4.13 -8.39 2.02
C LEU A 98 -3.36 -7.52 3.01
N ASN A 99 -3.60 -6.22 2.93
CA ASN A 99 -3.00 -5.25 3.83
C ASN A 99 -4.08 -4.67 4.73
N GLY A 100 -3.77 -4.33 5.97
CA GLY A 100 -4.73 -3.72 6.87
C GLY A 100 -4.05 -2.99 7.99
N GLY A 101 -4.82 -2.21 8.74
CA GLY A 101 -4.29 -1.47 9.86
C GLY A 101 -5.37 -1.07 10.85
N TRP A 102 -4.95 -0.96 12.11
CA TRP A 102 -5.70 -0.31 13.16
C TRP A 102 -4.96 0.94 13.59
N TYR A 103 -5.67 2.05 13.76
CA TYR A 103 -5.12 3.34 14.18
C TYR A 103 -5.93 3.94 15.32
N PHE A 104 -5.23 4.49 16.30
CA PHE A 104 -5.84 5.22 17.40
C PHE A 104 -5.77 6.74 17.14
N ARG A 105 -6.89 7.32 16.73
CA ARG A 105 -7.03 8.71 16.26
C ARG A 105 -7.60 9.66 17.31
N LYS A 106 -7.25 9.49 18.58
CA LYS A 106 -7.68 10.41 19.65
C LYS A 106 -6.99 11.78 19.57
N SER A 107 -5.72 11.79 19.13
CA SER A 107 -4.96 13.01 18.93
C SER A 107 -5.01 13.43 17.46
N MET A 108 -5.14 14.73 17.23
CA MET A 108 -5.07 15.31 15.88
C MET A 108 -3.63 15.40 15.34
N LYS A 109 -2.62 15.14 16.18
CA LYS A 109 -1.20 15.30 15.82
C LYS A 109 -0.45 13.98 15.74
N TYR A 110 -0.79 13.02 16.61
CA TYR A 110 -0.08 11.75 16.75
C TYR A 110 -1.09 10.61 16.74
N GLN A 111 -1.07 9.80 15.70
CA GLN A 111 -2.02 8.70 15.53
C GLN A 111 -1.26 7.39 15.40
N PRO A 112 -0.93 6.73 16.53
CA PRO A 112 -0.25 5.45 16.50
C PRO A 112 -1.16 4.37 15.91
N GLY A 113 -0.56 3.36 15.32
CA GLY A 113 -1.26 2.24 14.73
C GLY A 113 -0.43 0.97 14.65
N ILE A 114 -1.11 -0.10 14.30
CA ILE A 114 -0.52 -1.41 13.97
C ILE A 114 -1.03 -1.78 12.59
N GLU A 115 -0.12 -2.05 11.67
CA GLU A 115 -0.42 -2.46 10.31
C GLU A 115 0.05 -3.89 10.05
N LEU A 116 -0.68 -4.59 9.20
CA LEU A 116 -0.36 -5.92 8.70
C LEU A 116 -0.24 -5.83 7.18
N TYR A 117 0.85 -6.34 6.63
CA TYR A 117 1.06 -6.46 5.19
C TYR A 117 1.30 -7.92 4.87
N SER A 118 0.55 -8.47 3.91
CA SER A 118 0.66 -9.87 3.55
C SER A 118 0.45 -10.09 2.06
N LYS A 119 1.33 -10.86 1.43
CA LYS A 119 1.23 -11.26 0.01
C LYS A 119 1.04 -12.77 -0.09
N TRP A 120 -0.12 -13.19 -0.61
CA TRP A 120 -0.62 -14.57 -0.55
C TRP A 120 -0.40 -15.35 -1.86
N GLY A 121 0.26 -14.76 -2.85
CA GLY A 121 0.52 -15.43 -4.13
C GLY A 121 -0.70 -15.41 -5.06
N GLU A 122 -0.78 -16.36 -5.98
CA GLU A 122 -1.83 -16.40 -7.01
C GLU A 122 -3.19 -16.84 -6.43
N LEU A 123 -4.29 -16.20 -6.83
CA LEU A 123 -5.65 -16.51 -6.35
C LEU A 123 -6.07 -17.97 -6.54
N ARG A 124 -5.54 -18.64 -7.56
CA ARG A 124 -5.85 -20.04 -7.87
C ARG A 124 -5.08 -21.03 -6.98
N ASP A 125 -4.01 -20.56 -6.35
CA ASP A 125 -3.10 -21.35 -5.53
C ASP A 125 -2.54 -20.45 -4.40
N LEU A 126 -3.43 -20.10 -3.47
CA LEU A 126 -3.07 -19.20 -2.37
C LEU A 126 -2.05 -19.88 -1.47
N SER A 127 -0.91 -19.22 -1.28
CA SER A 127 0.12 -19.69 -0.36
C SER A 127 -0.43 -19.71 1.06
N PRO A 128 -0.21 -20.79 1.83
CA PRO A 128 -0.47 -20.80 3.26
C PRO A 128 0.22 -19.62 3.95
N LEU A 129 -0.32 -19.14 5.06
CA LEU A 129 0.23 -17.97 5.78
C LEU A 129 1.75 -18.12 6.07
N LYS A 130 2.24 -19.32 6.36
CA LYS A 130 3.67 -19.59 6.62
C LYS A 130 4.59 -19.38 5.40
N GLU A 131 4.02 -19.47 4.20
CA GLU A 131 4.70 -19.32 2.91
C GLU A 131 4.41 -17.96 2.26
N SER A 132 3.44 -17.21 2.80
CA SER A 132 3.20 -15.82 2.44
C SER A 132 4.33 -14.91 2.96
N LYS A 133 4.54 -13.78 2.30
CA LYS A 133 5.38 -12.70 2.85
C LYS A 133 4.52 -11.83 3.76
N THR A 134 4.62 -12.03 5.08
CA THR A 134 3.82 -11.30 6.05
C THR A 134 4.68 -10.49 7.01
N TYR A 135 4.25 -9.25 7.24
CA TYR A 135 4.90 -8.29 8.14
C TYR A 135 3.88 -7.66 9.08
N ILE A 136 4.32 -7.36 10.30
CA ILE A 136 3.60 -6.47 11.23
C ILE A 136 4.40 -5.18 11.42
N PHE A 137 3.72 -4.04 11.43
CA PHE A 137 4.31 -2.72 11.59
C PHE A 137 3.65 -1.98 12.75
N PRO A 138 4.33 -1.75 13.89
CA PRO A 138 4.10 -0.55 14.67
C PRO A 138 4.35 0.69 13.78
N ALA A 139 3.33 1.53 13.66
CA ALA A 139 3.36 2.72 12.82
C ALA A 139 2.80 3.94 13.57
N ILE A 140 3.08 5.13 13.05
CA ILE A 140 2.52 6.39 13.54
C ILE A 140 2.32 7.36 12.38
N ASP A 141 1.14 7.99 12.36
CA ASP A 141 0.92 9.21 11.59
C ASP A 141 1.26 10.42 12.46
N ILE A 142 2.14 11.29 11.96
CA ILE A 142 2.49 12.58 12.53
C ILE A 142 1.95 13.66 11.60
N ILE A 143 0.95 14.39 12.08
CA ILE A 143 0.25 15.42 11.31
C ILE A 143 0.79 16.78 11.71
N PHE A 144 1.25 17.56 10.73
CA PHE A 144 1.82 18.89 10.92
C PHE A 144 0.88 19.98 10.38
N GLY A 145 0.98 21.16 11.00
CA GLY A 145 0.16 22.32 10.67
C GLY A 145 -1.23 22.26 11.31
N THR A 146 -1.96 23.37 11.24
CA THR A 146 -3.34 23.48 11.77
C THR A 146 -4.37 22.85 10.83
N GLN A 147 -4.01 22.68 9.55
CA GLN A 147 -4.89 22.13 8.51
C GLN A 147 -4.55 20.68 8.14
N GLY A 148 -3.48 20.10 8.70
CA GLY A 148 -3.07 18.72 8.41
C GLY A 148 -2.58 18.48 6.98
N ASN A 149 -2.12 19.52 6.30
CA ASN A 149 -1.64 19.45 4.92
C ASN A 149 -0.31 18.72 4.77
N ILE A 150 0.44 18.53 5.86
CA ILE A 150 1.67 17.73 5.86
C ILE A 150 1.48 16.57 6.82
N THR A 151 1.58 15.35 6.31
CA THR A 151 1.48 14.13 7.11
C THR A 151 2.73 13.29 6.90
N TRP A 152 3.38 12.90 7.98
CA TRP A 152 4.46 11.93 7.96
C TRP A 152 3.98 10.61 8.56
N HIS A 153 3.87 9.60 7.71
CA HIS A 153 3.55 8.25 8.11
C HIS A 153 4.83 7.43 8.18
N THR A 154 5.14 6.84 9.32
CA THR A 154 6.36 6.05 9.50
C THR A 154 6.11 4.81 10.34
N GLY A 155 6.85 3.73 10.07
CA GLY A 155 6.69 2.45 10.76
C GLY A 155 7.87 1.51 10.60
N ALA A 156 8.01 0.61 11.56
CA ALA A 156 9.03 -0.42 11.60
C ALA A 156 8.39 -1.79 11.40
N GLY A 157 8.66 -2.44 10.28
CA GLY A 157 8.12 -3.73 9.89
C GLY A 157 8.99 -4.88 10.35
N PHE A 158 8.35 -5.88 10.95
CA PHE A 158 8.99 -7.13 11.38
C PHE A 158 8.38 -8.28 10.60
N GLY A 159 9.22 -9.08 9.93
CA GLY A 159 8.78 -10.28 9.21
C GLY A 159 8.24 -11.34 10.17
N LEU A 160 7.04 -11.85 9.89
CA LEU A 160 6.39 -12.91 10.68
C LEU A 160 6.57 -14.31 10.07
N THR A 161 7.14 -14.38 8.86
CA THR A 161 7.18 -15.58 8.01
C THR A 161 8.55 -15.71 7.35
N ASN A 162 9.03 -16.93 7.12
CA ASN A 162 10.37 -17.17 6.54
C ASN A 162 10.67 -16.41 5.23
N PRO A 163 9.71 -16.21 4.30
CA PRO A 163 9.99 -15.47 3.07
C PRO A 163 10.07 -13.94 3.24
N ALA A 164 9.71 -13.41 4.41
CA ALA A 164 9.75 -11.98 4.72
C ALA A 164 11.13 -11.57 5.21
N ASP A 165 11.55 -10.35 4.88
CA ASP A 165 12.76 -9.76 5.46
C ASP A 165 12.58 -9.61 6.97
N ASN A 166 13.66 -9.80 7.72
CA ASN A 166 13.61 -9.71 9.19
C ASN A 166 13.15 -8.31 9.66
N PHE A 167 13.54 -7.27 8.92
CA PHE A 167 13.25 -5.89 9.26
C PHE A 167 13.09 -5.01 8.02
N VAL A 168 12.07 -4.15 8.04
CA VAL A 168 11.81 -3.13 7.01
C VAL A 168 11.48 -1.81 7.69
N PHE A 169 12.02 -0.70 7.21
CA PHE A 169 11.60 0.62 7.66
C PHE A 169 10.82 1.33 6.55
N LYS A 170 9.63 1.85 6.89
CA LYS A 170 8.75 2.56 5.96
C LYS A 170 8.58 3.99 6.44
N SER A 171 8.75 4.95 5.53
CA SER A 171 8.55 6.37 5.80
C SER A 171 7.96 7.04 4.57
N ILE A 172 6.79 7.67 4.72
CA ILE A 172 6.05 8.37 3.68
C ILE A 172 5.77 9.79 4.16
N LEU A 173 6.28 10.78 3.45
CA LEU A 173 5.93 12.18 3.66
C LEU A 173 4.92 12.61 2.59
N SER A 174 3.74 13.03 3.03
CA SER A 174 2.67 13.53 2.17
C SER A 174 2.50 15.03 2.38
N ILE A 175 2.47 15.79 1.28
CA ILE A 175 2.26 17.24 1.30
C ILE A 175 1.11 17.54 0.34
N GLY A 176 0.01 18.04 0.89
CA GLY A 176 -1.13 18.54 0.12
C GLY A 176 -0.93 20.02 -0.22
N PHE A 177 -1.03 20.33 -1.51
CA PHE A 177 -1.14 21.70 -2.02
C PHE A 177 -2.61 21.94 -2.36
N PHE A 178 -3.17 23.04 -1.86
CA PHE A 178 -4.56 23.45 -2.06
C PHE A 178 -4.86 23.70 -3.54
#